data_AF-A0AAW5MT69-F1
#
_entry.id   AF-A0AAW5MT69-F1
#
_cell.length_a   1.000
_cell.length_b   1.000
_cell.length_c   1.000
_cell.angle_alpha   90.00
_cell.angle_beta   90.00
_cell.angle_gamma   90.00
#
_symmetry.space_group_name_H-M   'P 1'
#
loop_
_entity.id
_entity.type
_entity.pdbx_description
1 polymer ?
#
loop_
_entity_poly.entity_id
_entity_poly.type
_entity_poly.pdbx_seq_one_letter_code
_entity_poly.pdbx_strand_id
1 'polypeptide(L)'
;SVKNSPELREAYEQTLPLLSEYSTWVGQHEGLYKAYRDLRDGDHYATLNTAQKKAVDNALRDFELSGIGLPIEKQQRYGEIATRL
;
A
#
# COMPACT_ATOMS: atom_id res chain seq x y z
N SER A 1 19.72 -20.83 -2.68
CA SER A 1 20.39 -20.41 -3.93
C SER A 1 19.38 -19.63 -4.75
N VAL A 2 19.63 -18.35 -5.04
CA VAL A 2 18.79 -17.55 -5.93
C VAL A 2 19.05 -18.01 -7.37
N LYS A 3 17.98 -18.30 -8.13
CA LYS A 3 18.11 -18.61 -9.55
C LYS A 3 18.43 -17.32 -10.30
N ASN A 4 19.60 -17.26 -10.93
CA ASN A 4 20.13 -16.04 -11.54
C ASN A 4 20.45 -16.31 -13.02
N SER A 5 19.41 -16.36 -13.85
CA SER A 5 19.55 -16.41 -15.30
C SER A 5 19.23 -15.03 -15.92
N PRO A 6 19.79 -14.69 -17.10
CA PRO A 6 19.47 -13.45 -17.79
C PRO A 6 17.96 -13.26 -18.00
N GLU A 7 17.25 -14.32 -18.37
CA GLU A 7 15.81 -14.30 -18.65
C GLU A 7 14.98 -14.00 -17.39
N LEU A 8 15.37 -14.56 -16.24
CA LEU A 8 14.71 -14.27 -14.97
C LEU A 8 15.00 -12.84 -14.50
N ARG A 9 16.19 -12.30 -14.79
CA ARG A 9 16.53 -10.91 -14.46
C ARG A 9 15.71 -9.94 -15.29
N GLU A 10 15.57 -10.19 -16.59
CA GLU A 10 14.76 -9.37 -17.47
C GLU A 10 13.29 -9.37 -17.06
N ALA A 11 12.71 -10.54 -16.75
CA ALA A 11 11.34 -10.63 -16.24
C ALA A 11 11.16 -9.90 -14.89
N TYR A 12 12.16 -9.98 -14.00
CA TYR A 12 12.15 -9.24 -12.75
C TYR A 12 12.18 -7.72 -12.98
N GLU A 13 13.09 -7.23 -13.83
CA GLU A 13 13.20 -5.81 -14.16
C GLU A 13 11.91 -5.26 -14.80
N GLN A 14 11.26 -6.03 -15.68
CA GLN A 14 9.99 -5.65 -16.30
C GLN A 14 8.81 -5.62 -15.31
N THR A 15 8.87 -6.37 -14.21
CA THR A 15 7.79 -6.42 -13.21
C THR A 15 7.91 -5.35 -12.13
N LEU A 16 9.10 -4.78 -11.91
CA LEU A 16 9.31 -3.72 -10.92
C LEU A 16 8.39 -2.50 -11.10
N PRO A 17 8.24 -1.92 -12.31
CA PRO A 17 7.32 -0.79 -12.51
C PRO A 17 5.87 -1.15 -12.21
N LEU A 18 5.43 -2.34 -12.63
CA LEU A 18 4.06 -2.83 -12.41
C LEU A 18 3.76 -2.99 -10.91
N LEU A 19 4.72 -3.52 -10.15
CA LEU A 19 4.60 -3.67 -8.70
C LEU A 19 4.57 -2.31 -7.99
N SER A 20 5.38 -1.34 -8.44
CA SER A 20 5.42 0.00 -7.87
C SER A 20 4.11 0.76 -8.13
N GLU A 21 3.59 0.70 -9.36
CA GLU A 21 2.29 1.28 -9.73
C GLU A 21 1.16 0.65 -8.92
N TYR A 22 1.10 -0.67 -8.85
CA TYR A 22 0.10 -1.39 -8.05
C TYR A 22 0.18 -1.02 -6.57
N SER A 23 1.39 -0.95 -6.00
CA SER A 23 1.58 -0.60 -4.58
C SER A 23 1.11 0.81 -4.27
N THR A 24 1.40 1.77 -5.17
CA THR A 24 0.92 3.16 -5.05
C THR A 24 -0.60 3.21 -5.12
N TRP A 25 -1.19 2.53 -6.11
CA TRP A 25 -2.63 2.48 -6.28
C TRP A 25 -3.34 1.90 -5.05
N VAL A 26 -2.83 0.78 -4.52
CA VAL A 26 -3.38 0.18 -3.28
C VAL A 26 -3.27 1.17 -2.12
N GLY A 27 -2.10 1.79 -1.92
CA GLY A 27 -1.86 2.74 -0.83
C GLY A 27 -2.69 4.03 -0.91
N GLN A 28 -3.20 4.38 -2.09
CA GLN A 28 -4.07 5.55 -2.33
C GLN A 28 -5.53 5.16 -2.63
N HIS A 29 -5.91 3.90 -2.40
CA HIS A 29 -7.27 3.45 -2.65
C HIS A 29 -8.23 3.89 -1.54
N GLU A 30 -9.05 4.91 -1.80
CA GLU A 30 -10.01 5.48 -0.83
C GLU A 30 -10.97 4.42 -0.25
N GLY A 31 -11.53 3.55 -1.09
CA GLY A 31 -12.44 2.48 -0.63
C GLY A 31 -11.80 1.50 0.37
N LEU A 32 -10.52 1.14 0.18
CA LEU A 32 -9.80 0.28 1.11
C LEU A 32 -9.50 1.05 2.40
N TYR A 33 -8.99 2.28 2.30
CA TYR A 33 -8.75 3.13 3.47
C TYR A 33 -10.01 3.27 4.32
N LYS A 34 -11.15 3.57 3.70
CA LYS A 34 -12.44 3.68 4.38
C LYS A 34 -12.84 2.38 5.07
N ALA A 35 -12.69 1.22 4.41
CA ALA A 35 -13.00 -0.07 5.03
C ALA A 35 -12.15 -0.35 6.28
N TYR A 36 -10.86 0.01 6.25
CA TYR A 36 -9.99 -0.10 7.44
C TYR A 36 -10.37 0.90 8.54
N ARG A 37 -10.79 2.12 8.18
CA ARG A 37 -11.30 3.12 9.13
C ARG A 37 -12.57 2.64 9.81
N ASP A 38 -13.54 2.15 9.03
CA ASP A 38 -14.80 1.61 9.54
C ASP A 38 -14.54 0.42 10.46
N LEU A 39 -13.58 -0.46 10.13
CA LEU A 39 -13.17 -1.56 11.00
C LEU A 39 -12.52 -1.08 12.30
N ARG A 40 -11.67 -0.04 12.24
CA ARG A 40 -10.98 0.53 13.41
C ARG A 40 -11.94 1.28 14.34
N ASP A 41 -12.88 2.02 13.77
CA ASP A 41 -13.80 2.88 14.50
C ASP A 41 -15.07 2.13 14.96
N GLY A 42 -15.28 0.90 14.46
CA GLY A 42 -16.41 0.03 14.84
C GLY A 42 -16.18 -0.83 16.08
N ASP A 43 -17.29 -1.28 16.69
CA ASP A 43 -17.30 -2.06 17.94
C ASP A 43 -16.50 -3.37 17.87
N HIS A 44 -16.42 -3.98 16.68
CA HIS A 44 -15.68 -5.22 16.49
C HIS A 44 -14.18 -5.05 16.77
N TYR A 45 -13.63 -3.85 16.55
CA TYR A 45 -12.23 -3.56 16.83
C TYR A 45 -11.85 -3.88 18.28
N ALA A 46 -12.74 -3.56 19.23
CA ALA A 46 -12.50 -3.80 20.65
C ALA A 46 -12.29 -5.29 20.96
N THR A 47 -12.94 -6.16 20.18
CA THR A 47 -12.90 -7.63 20.33
C THR A 47 -11.68 -8.28 19.70
N LEU A 48 -10.94 -7.57 18.84
CA LEU A 48 -9.75 -8.08 18.19
C LEU A 48 -8.62 -8.33 19.19
N ASN A 49 -7.82 -9.37 18.92
CA ASN A 49 -6.59 -9.62 19.67
C ASN A 49 -5.50 -8.58 19.31
N THR A 50 -4.44 -8.53 20.10
CA THR A 50 -3.36 -7.55 19.95
C THR A 50 -2.72 -7.57 18.54
N ALA A 51 -2.51 -8.74 17.96
CA ALA A 51 -1.89 -8.87 16.64
C ALA A 51 -2.80 -8.34 15.53
N GLN A 52 -4.10 -8.63 15.60
CA GLN A 52 -5.11 -8.14 14.66
C GLN A 52 -5.27 -6.62 14.76
N LYS A 53 -5.36 -6.08 15.98
CA LYS A 53 -5.37 -4.63 16.24
C LYS A 53 -4.18 -3.94 15.61
N LYS A 54 -2.98 -4.52 15.80
CA LYS A 54 -1.74 -3.99 15.24
C LYS A 54 -1.73 -4.03 13.71
N ALA A 55 -2.27 -5.07 13.09
CA ALA A 55 -2.37 -5.18 11.64
C ALA A 55 -3.28 -4.08 11.05
N VAL A 56 -4.44 -3.83 11.66
CA VAL A 56 -5.35 -2.75 11.24
C VAL A 56 -4.70 -1.37 11.40
N ASP A 57 -4.08 -1.11 12.55
CA ASP A 57 -3.46 0.19 12.83
C ASP A 57 -2.26 0.46 11.92
N ASN A 58 -1.45 -0.57 11.64
CA ASN A 58 -0.34 -0.44 10.69
C ASN A 58 -0.85 -0.20 9.27
N ALA A 59 -1.89 -0.92 8.82
CA ALA A 59 -2.46 -0.71 7.50
C ALA A 59 -2.95 0.73 7.33
N LEU A 60 -3.70 1.27 8.31
CA LEU A 60 -4.14 2.68 8.32
C LEU A 60 -2.97 3.66 8.24
N ARG A 61 -1.92 3.43 9.03
CA ARG A 61 -0.70 4.24 8.98
C ARG A 61 -0.06 4.19 7.59
N ASP A 62 0.00 3.02 6.97
CA ASP A 62 0.65 2.84 5.68
C ASP A 62 -0.17 3.50 4.55
N PHE A 63 -1.51 3.54 4.62
CA PHE A 63 -2.34 4.39 3.75
C PHE A 63 -2.02 5.88 3.90
N GLU A 64 -1.91 6.36 5.15
CA GLU A 64 -1.56 7.77 5.44
C GLU A 64 -0.18 8.13 4.90
N LEU A 65 0.81 7.25 5.07
CA LEU A 65 2.16 7.41 4.54
C LEU A 65 2.20 7.34 3.00
N SER A 66 1.25 6.65 2.38
CA SER A 66 1.08 6.60 0.92
C SER A 66 0.41 7.86 0.36
N GLY A 67 0.05 8.82 1.22
CA GLY A 67 -0.50 10.10 0.82
C GLY A 67 -1.99 10.09 0.54
N ILE A 68 -2.76 9.10 1.01
CA ILE A 68 -4.23 9.03 0.81
C ILE A 68 -4.96 10.32 1.23
N GLY A 69 -4.45 11.03 2.24
CA GLY A 69 -5.03 12.27 2.75
C GLY A 69 -4.64 13.53 1.95
N LEU A 70 -3.82 13.40 0.92
CA LEU A 70 -3.41 14.52 0.07
C LEU A 70 -4.51 14.90 -0.93
N PRO A 71 -4.57 16.16 -1.39
CA PRO A 71 -5.36 16.51 -2.58
C PRO A 71 -4.97 15.64 -3.79
N ILE A 72 -5.92 15.35 -4.68
CA ILE A 72 -5.75 14.45 -5.84
C ILE A 72 -4.51 14.77 -6.67
N GLU A 73 -4.23 16.05 -6.94
CA GLU A 73 -3.04 16.48 -7.69
C GLU A 73 -1.73 16.08 -6.99
N LYS A 74 -1.70 16.12 -5.65
CA LYS A 74 -0.54 15.72 -4.86
C LYS A 74 -0.45 14.20 -4.69
N GLN A 75 -1.55 13.47 -4.74
CA GLN A 75 -1.57 12.01 -4.78
C GLN A 75 -0.91 11.49 -6.08
N GLN A 76 -1.29 12.07 -7.22
CA GLN A 76 -0.68 11.78 -8.52
C GLN A 76 0.83 12.03 -8.50
N ARG A 77 1.24 13.20 -7.97
CA ARG A 77 2.65 13.54 -7.84
C ARG A 77 3.43 12.58 -6.93
N TYR A 78 2.81 12.09 -5.86
CA TYR A 78 3.42 11.07 -5.01
C TYR A 78 3.70 9.79 -5.80
N GLY A 79 2.72 9.32 -6.58
CA GLY A 79 2.89 8.11 -7.40
C GLY A 79 4.03 8.22 -8.41
N GLU A 80 4.13 9.35 -9.12
CA GLU A 80 5.24 9.61 -10.05
C GLU A 80 6.61 9.53 -9.38
N ILE A 81 6.73 9.99 -8.13
CA ILE A 81 7.98 9.94 -7.36
C ILE A 81 8.27 8.51 -6.91
N ALA A 82 7.25 7.79 -6.41
CA ALA A 82 7.38 6.42 -5.91
C ALA A 82 7.79 5.43 -7.02
N THR A 83 7.32 5.63 -8.25
CA THR A 83 7.72 4.79 -9.41
C THR A 83 9.18 4.99 -9.82
N ARG A 84 9.80 6.13 -9.48
CA ARG A 84 11.17 6.46 -9.88
C ARG A 84 12.23 5.93 -8.90
N LEU A 85 11.83 5.50 -7.70
CA LEU A 85 12.70 5.01 -6.63
C LEU A 85 12.74 3.48 -6.62
#